data_AF-A0A454VY60-F1
#
_entry.id   AF-A0A454VY60-F1
#
_cell.length_a   1.000
_cell.length_b   1.000
_cell.length_c   1.000
_cell.angle_alpha   90.00
_cell.angle_beta   90.00
_cell.angle_gamma   90.00
#
_symmetry.space_group_name_H-M   'P 1'
#
loop_
_entity.id
_entity.type
_entity.pdbx_description
1 polymer ?
#
loop_
_entity_poly.entity_id
_entity_poly.type
_entity_poly.pdbx_seq_one_letter_code
_entity_poly.pdbx_strand_id
1 'polypeptide(L)'
;GRYVDELSGGQRQRVWIAMALAQQTPLLLLDEPTTYLDIQHQIDVLDLCAELHEMQGRTLVAVLHDLNHAARYATHLIAVRAGEVVAEGPPSEVVTAELVERVFGLRCQVIEDPETGTPLVVPAGRRARATTAATAGPALRK
;
A
#
# COMPACT_ATOMS: atom_id res chain seq x y z
N GLY A 1 23.22 -20.00 14.37
CA GLY A 1 22.09 -19.05 14.26
C GLY A 1 21.13 -19.60 13.24
N ARG A 2 19.82 -19.42 13.44
CA ARG A 2 18.84 -19.63 12.36
C ARG A 2 18.95 -18.46 11.40
N TYR A 3 18.91 -18.72 10.10
CA TYR A 3 18.85 -17.66 9.10
C TYR A 3 17.48 -16.97 9.17
N VAL A 4 17.43 -15.67 8.88
CA VAL A 4 16.18 -14.87 8.94
C VAL A 4 15.10 -15.47 8.02
N ASP A 5 15.55 -16.16 6.98
CA ASP A 5 14.80 -16.83 5.93
C ASP A 5 14.06 -18.09 6.43
N GLU A 6 14.41 -18.60 7.63
CA GLU A 6 13.79 -19.78 8.25
C GLU A 6 12.68 -19.42 9.26
N LEU A 7 12.42 -18.13 9.44
CA LEU A 7 11.43 -17.63 10.39
C LEU A 7 10.03 -17.64 9.79
N SER A 8 9.04 -18.09 10.58
CA SER A 8 7.63 -17.91 10.21
C SER A 8 7.26 -16.42 10.11
N GLY A 9 6.18 -16.08 9.41
CA GLY A 9 5.71 -14.69 9.27
C GLY A 9 5.66 -13.93 10.60
N GLY A 10 5.04 -14.53 11.62
CA GLY A 10 4.96 -13.93 12.97
C GLY A 10 6.30 -13.87 13.72
N GLN A 11 7.28 -14.72 13.40
CA GLN A 11 8.63 -14.59 13.94
C GLN A 11 9.38 -13.42 13.30
N ARG A 12 9.23 -13.22 11.97
CA ARG A 12 9.82 -12.09 11.25
C ARG A 12 9.23 -10.77 11.73
N GLN A 13 7.92 -10.71 11.94
CA GLN A 13 7.24 -9.55 12.53
C GLN A 13 7.85 -9.18 13.89
N ARG A 14 7.94 -10.12 14.85
CA ARG A 14 8.50 -9.82 16.17
C ARG A 14 9.95 -9.33 16.11
N VAL A 15 10.76 -9.93 15.23
CA VAL A 15 12.15 -9.47 15.03
C VAL A 15 12.15 -8.04 14.47
N TRP A 16 11.30 -7.75 13.49
CA TRP A 16 11.20 -6.42 12.90
C TRP A 16 10.73 -5.36 13.90
N ILE A 17 9.66 -5.65 14.64
CA ILE A 17 9.14 -4.78 15.71
C ILE A 17 10.22 -4.53 16.75
N ALA A 18 10.93 -5.58 17.18
CA ALA A 18 12.03 -5.44 18.13
C ALA A 18 13.15 -4.55 17.57
N MET A 19 13.51 -4.71 16.28
CA MET A 19 14.51 -3.84 15.64
C MET A 19 14.05 -2.37 15.59
N ALA A 20 12.81 -2.10 15.19
CA ALA A 20 12.26 -0.74 15.11
C ALA A 20 12.18 -0.07 16.50
N LEU A 21 11.74 -0.81 17.52
CA LEU A 21 11.61 -0.30 18.89
C LEU A 21 12.98 -0.12 19.57
N ALA A 22 13.92 -1.05 19.34
CA ALA A 22 15.23 -1.03 19.99
C ALA A 22 16.11 0.15 19.57
N GLN A 23 15.90 0.73 18.39
CA GLN A 23 16.71 1.86 17.93
C GLN A 23 16.56 3.10 18.83
N GLN A 24 15.42 3.28 19.52
CA GLN A 24 15.11 4.46 20.34
C GLN A 24 15.43 5.80 19.64
N THR A 25 15.41 5.83 18.31
CA THR A 25 15.75 7.01 17.52
C THR A 25 14.52 7.86 17.25
N PRO A 26 14.68 9.20 17.18
CA PRO A 26 13.62 10.10 16.70
C PRO A 26 13.27 9.91 15.21
N LEU A 27 14.18 9.33 14.42
CA LEU A 27 14.04 9.11 12.98
C LEU A 27 14.27 7.63 12.64
N LEU A 28 13.32 7.04 11.90
CA LEU A 28 13.42 5.69 11.36
C LEU A 28 13.35 5.76 9.83
N LEU A 29 14.32 5.11 9.17
CA LEU A 29 14.34 4.94 7.72
C LEU A 29 14.07 3.47 7.42
N LEU A 30 13.01 3.19 6.67
CA LEU A 30 12.51 1.85 6.40
C LEU A 30 12.53 1.59 4.89
N ASP A 31 13.37 0.67 4.45
CA ASP A 31 13.42 0.24 3.05
C ASP A 31 12.54 -1.01 2.88
N GLU A 32 11.39 -0.84 2.23
CA GLU A 32 10.38 -1.88 1.99
C GLU A 32 10.08 -2.79 3.21
N PRO A 33 9.59 -2.23 4.34
CA PRO A 33 9.43 -2.98 5.59
C PRO A 33 8.39 -4.11 5.53
N THR A 34 7.55 -4.11 4.48
CA THR A 34 6.46 -5.07 4.26
C THR A 34 6.84 -6.24 3.34
N THR A 35 8.05 -6.25 2.77
CA THR A 35 8.45 -7.26 1.78
C THR A 35 8.53 -8.67 2.40
N TYR A 36 8.05 -9.66 1.64
CA TYR A 36 7.87 -11.07 2.04
C TYR A 36 6.89 -11.32 3.19
N LEU A 37 6.11 -10.33 3.64
CA LEU A 37 5.03 -10.55 4.61
C LEU A 37 3.71 -10.83 3.88
N ASP A 38 2.84 -11.65 4.47
CA ASP A 38 1.45 -11.75 4.00
C ASP A 38 0.66 -10.50 4.39
N ILE A 39 -0.53 -10.34 3.80
CA ILE A 39 -1.35 -9.12 3.92
C ILE A 39 -1.58 -8.72 5.38
N GLN A 40 -1.91 -9.68 6.26
CA GLN A 40 -2.18 -9.36 7.66
C GLN A 40 -0.93 -8.81 8.34
N HIS A 41 0.22 -9.45 8.13
CA HIS A 41 1.47 -8.99 8.74
C HIS A 41 1.98 -7.68 8.13
N GLN A 42 1.67 -7.38 6.86
CA GLN A 42 1.99 -6.07 6.26
C GLN A 42 1.23 -4.94 6.98
N ILE A 43 -0.07 -5.15 7.24
CA ILE A 43 -0.92 -4.18 7.94
C ILE A 43 -0.43 -3.96 9.37
N ASP A 44 -0.17 -5.03 10.13
CA ASP A 44 0.34 -4.90 11.50
C ASP A 44 1.63 -4.06 11.59
N VAL A 45 2.52 -4.18 10.60
CA VAL A 45 3.77 -3.41 10.54
C VAL A 45 3.50 -1.92 10.28
N LEU A 46 2.58 -1.61 9.37
CA LEU A 46 2.20 -0.25 9.05
C LEU A 46 1.41 0.42 10.18
N ASP A 47 0.54 -0.33 10.86
CA ASP A 47 -0.16 0.14 12.07
C ASP A 47 0.83 0.50 13.18
N LEU A 48 1.85 -0.34 13.43
CA LEU A 48 2.89 0.01 14.39
C LEU A 48 3.67 1.27 13.96
N CYS A 49 3.95 1.44 12.68
CA CYS A 49 4.62 2.65 12.18
C CYS A 49 3.79 3.90 12.46
N ALA A 50 2.49 3.84 12.21
CA ALA A 50 1.55 4.92 12.50
C ALA A 50 1.49 5.21 14.01
N GLU A 51 1.37 4.18 14.86
CA GLU A 51 1.38 4.34 16.31
C GLU A 51 2.67 5.01 16.82
N LEU A 52 3.83 4.61 16.29
CA LEU A 52 5.11 5.22 16.64
C LEU A 52 5.19 6.69 16.24
N HIS A 53 4.62 7.05 15.10
CA HIS A 53 4.52 8.44 14.68
C HIS A 53 3.60 9.25 15.60
N GLU A 54 2.35 8.79 15.76
CA GLU A 54 1.28 9.51 16.44
C GLU A 54 1.48 9.61 17.95
N MET A 55 1.88 8.49 18.58
CA MET A 55 1.95 8.41 20.05
C MET A 55 3.32 8.83 20.59
N GLN A 56 4.39 8.65 19.81
CA GLN A 56 5.76 8.92 20.26
C GLN A 56 6.44 10.08 19.51
N GLY A 57 5.76 10.69 18.53
CA GLY A 57 6.30 11.82 17.77
C GLY A 57 7.51 11.45 16.92
N ARG A 58 7.67 10.17 16.57
CA ARG A 58 8.80 9.72 15.73
C ARG A 58 8.56 10.14 14.28
N THR A 59 9.64 10.48 13.58
CA THR A 59 9.61 10.66 12.13
C THR A 59 9.94 9.33 11.46
N LEU A 60 9.09 8.88 10.55
CA LEU A 60 9.32 7.68 9.76
C LEU A 60 9.37 8.06 8.29
N VAL A 61 10.38 7.54 7.59
CA VAL A 61 10.48 7.61 6.13
C VAL A 61 10.51 6.17 5.64
N ALA A 62 9.47 5.77 4.93
CA ALA A 62 9.34 4.41 4.42
C ALA A 62 9.23 4.39 2.89
N VAL A 63 9.94 3.47 2.26
CA VAL A 63 9.73 3.12 0.85
C VAL A 63 8.69 2.02 0.80
N LEU A 64 7.57 2.29 0.13
CA LEU A 64 6.46 1.33 -0.04
C LEU A 64 6.21 1.10 -1.54
N HIS A 65 5.98 -0.15 -1.90
CA HIS A 65 5.65 -0.54 -3.28
C HIS A 65 4.13 -0.57 -3.54
N ASP A 66 3.32 -0.64 -2.49
CA ASP A 66 1.87 -0.59 -2.59
C ASP A 66 1.38 0.84 -2.37
N LEU A 67 0.75 1.41 -3.40
CA LEU A 67 0.28 2.78 -3.40
C LEU A 67 -0.89 3.01 -2.43
N ASN A 68 -1.75 2.02 -2.21
CA ASN A 68 -2.86 2.13 -1.27
C ASN A 68 -2.36 2.10 0.17
N HIS A 69 -1.37 1.25 0.47
CA HIS A 69 -0.68 1.31 1.77
C HIS A 69 -0.01 2.67 1.99
N ALA A 70 0.69 3.20 0.99
CA ALA A 70 1.30 4.53 1.09
C ALA A 70 0.25 5.62 1.34
N ALA A 71 -0.84 5.63 0.56
CA ALA A 71 -1.91 6.62 0.68
C ALA A 71 -2.61 6.58 2.04
N ARG A 72 -2.79 5.38 2.60
CA ARG A 72 -3.49 5.16 3.87
C ARG A 72 -2.68 5.55 5.10
N TYR A 73 -1.37 5.28 5.10
CA TYR A 73 -0.53 5.41 6.29
C TYR A 73 0.37 6.65 6.29
N ALA A 74 0.68 7.23 5.12
CA ALA A 74 1.58 8.37 5.06
C ALA A 74 0.86 9.68 5.36
N THR A 75 1.49 10.53 6.16
CA THR A 75 1.10 11.94 6.33
C THR A 75 1.62 12.81 5.18
N HIS A 76 2.68 12.35 4.51
CA HIS A 76 3.31 13.02 3.37
C HIS A 76 3.86 11.97 2.39
N LEU A 77 3.52 12.09 1.11
CA LEU A 77 4.00 11.22 0.04
C LEU A 77 5.00 11.96 -0.82
N ILE A 78 5.99 11.22 -1.31
CA ILE A 78 6.96 11.68 -2.31
C ILE A 78 6.90 10.69 -3.47
N ALA A 79 6.41 11.13 -4.62
CA ALA A 79 6.39 10.34 -5.83
C ALA A 79 7.69 10.60 -6.61
N VAL A 80 8.44 9.53 -6.88
CA VAL A 80 9.71 9.57 -7.63
C VAL A 80 9.57 8.84 -8.95
N ARG A 81 10.07 9.44 -10.04
CA ARG A 81 10.14 8.80 -11.36
C ARG A 81 11.43 9.17 -12.05
N ALA A 82 12.16 8.16 -12.54
CA ALA A 82 13.44 8.34 -13.24
C ALA A 82 14.47 9.17 -12.45
N GLY A 83 14.50 9.01 -11.12
CA GLY A 83 15.44 9.71 -10.23
C GLY A 83 14.99 11.11 -9.79
N GLU A 84 13.86 11.61 -10.28
CA GLU A 84 13.35 12.95 -9.96
C GLU A 84 12.06 12.87 -9.14
N VAL A 85 11.89 13.83 -8.22
CA VAL A 85 10.62 14.03 -7.49
C VAL A 85 9.62 14.68 -8.46
N VAL A 86 8.49 14.00 -8.69
CA VAL A 86 7.46 14.46 -9.62
C VAL A 86 6.22 15.03 -8.94
N ALA A 87 6.04 14.72 -7.65
CA ALA A 87 5.04 15.29 -6.77
C ALA A 87 5.39 14.98 -5.31
N GLU A 88 5.06 15.89 -4.41
CA GLU A 88 5.15 15.67 -2.97
C GLU A 88 4.03 16.43 -2.25
N GLY A 89 3.57 15.93 -1.11
CA GLY A 89 2.44 16.51 -0.39
C GLY A 89 1.60 15.49 0.37
N PRO A 90 0.47 15.91 0.95
CA PRO A 90 -0.46 14.97 1.58
C PRO A 90 -1.03 13.98 0.54
N PRO A 91 -1.42 12.76 0.95
CA PRO A 91 -1.95 11.76 0.03
C PRO A 91 -3.09 12.25 -0.87
N SER A 92 -4.00 13.06 -0.32
CA SER A 92 -5.15 13.63 -1.04
C SER A 92 -4.78 14.54 -2.22
N GLU A 93 -3.60 15.15 -2.19
CA GLU A 93 -3.10 16.02 -3.26
C GLU A 93 -2.23 15.25 -4.26
N VAL A 94 -1.48 14.25 -3.78
CA VAL A 94 -0.55 13.47 -4.61
C VAL A 94 -1.28 12.35 -5.36
N VAL A 95 -2.14 11.58 -4.70
CA VAL A 95 -2.75 10.37 -5.27
C VAL A 95 -3.95 10.73 -6.14
N THR A 96 -3.66 11.12 -7.38
CA THR A 96 -4.67 11.42 -8.41
C THR A 96 -4.58 10.42 -9.56
N ALA A 97 -5.69 10.18 -10.26
CA ALA A 97 -5.72 9.25 -11.39
C ALA A 97 -4.69 9.64 -12.49
N GLU A 98 -4.54 10.94 -12.75
CA GLU A 98 -3.57 11.47 -13.71
C GLU A 98 -2.13 11.21 -13.25
N LEU A 99 -1.79 11.49 -11.99
CA LEU A 99 -0.44 11.25 -11.49
C LEU A 99 -0.11 9.75 -11.49
N VAL A 100 -1.06 8.91 -11.08
CA VAL A 100 -0.86 7.45 -11.06
C VAL A 100 -0.62 6.90 -12.47
N GLU A 101 -1.36 7.36 -13.47
CA GLU A 101 -1.11 6.99 -14.86
C GLU A 101 0.27 7.49 -15.35
N ARG A 102 0.64 8.73 -15.02
CA ARG A 102 1.92 9.33 -15.42
C ARG A 102 3.13 8.62 -14.78
N VAL A 103 3.02 8.24 -13.51
CA VAL A 103 4.12 7.64 -12.74
C VAL A 103 4.24 6.15 -12.96
N PHE A 104 3.12 5.43 -12.87
CA PHE A 104 3.08 3.97 -12.89
C PHE A 104 2.58 3.37 -14.21
N GLY A 105 2.10 4.19 -15.16
CA GLY A 105 1.47 3.69 -16.39
C GLY A 105 0.14 2.99 -16.15
N LEU A 106 -0.46 3.21 -14.97
CA LEU A 106 -1.67 2.53 -14.53
C LEU A 106 -2.88 3.45 -14.69
N ARG A 107 -3.77 3.11 -15.62
CA ARG A 107 -5.10 3.72 -15.66
C ARG A 107 -5.93 3.24 -14.48
N CYS A 108 -6.48 4.17 -13.72
CA CYS A 108 -7.24 3.88 -12.51
C CYS A 108 -8.36 4.89 -12.30
N GLN A 109 -9.21 4.58 -11.32
CA GLN A 109 -10.04 5.55 -10.62
C GLN A 109 -9.45 5.74 -9.22
N VAL A 110 -9.52 6.96 -8.71
CA VAL A 110 -9.24 7.23 -7.29
C VAL A 110 -10.56 7.53 -6.63
N ILE A 111 -10.90 6.74 -5.63
CA ILE A 111 -12.08 6.93 -4.78
C ILE A 111 -11.62 7.18 -3.35
N GLU A 112 -12.56 7.54 -2.49
CA GLU A 112 -12.30 7.63 -1.06
C GLU A 112 -12.33 6.23 -0.43
N ASP A 113 -11.32 5.88 0.36
CA ASP A 113 -11.29 4.65 1.17
C ASP A 113 -12.43 4.73 2.19
N PRO A 114 -13.42 3.82 2.14
CA PRO A 114 -14.57 3.87 3.05
C PRO A 114 -14.19 3.69 4.53
N GLU A 115 -13.02 3.12 4.83
CA GLU A 115 -12.55 2.91 6.20
C GLU A 115 -11.78 4.11 6.75
N THR A 116 -11.07 4.85 5.90
CA THR A 116 -10.08 5.86 6.35
C THR A 116 -10.27 7.26 5.78
N GLY A 117 -11.09 7.44 4.74
CA GLY A 117 -11.22 8.71 4.03
C GLY A 117 -10.01 9.06 3.15
N THR A 118 -8.97 8.23 3.13
CA THR A 118 -7.77 8.46 2.32
C THR A 118 -7.99 8.03 0.87
N PRO A 119 -7.17 8.49 -0.09
CA PRO A 119 -7.31 8.07 -1.49
C PRO A 119 -7.08 6.57 -1.67
N LEU A 120 -8.03 5.89 -2.30
CA LEU A 120 -7.96 4.49 -2.69
C LEU A 120 -7.89 4.37 -4.21
N VAL A 121 -6.81 3.77 -4.71
CA VAL A 121 -6.56 3.55 -6.13
C VAL A 121 -7.18 2.23 -6.57
N VAL A 122 -8.15 2.33 -7.49
CA VAL A 122 -8.84 1.21 -8.09
C VAL A 122 -8.40 1.08 -9.55
N PRO A 123 -7.61 0.05 -9.91
CA PRO A 123 -7.18 -0.18 -11.28
C PRO A 123 -8.38 -0.28 -12.24
N ALA A 124 -8.29 0.39 -13.39
CA ALA A 124 -9.31 0.26 -14.41
C ALA A 124 -9.30 -1.18 -14.95
N GLY A 125 -10.43 -1.87 -14.86
CA GLY A 125 -10.56 -3.22 -15.42
C GLY A 125 -10.21 -3.20 -16.91
N ARG A 126 -9.41 -4.17 -17.39
CA ARG A 126 -9.41 -4.49 -18.83
C ARG A 126 -10.85 -4.83 -19.17
N ARG A 127 -11.47 -4.07 -20.10
CA ARG A 127 -12.84 -4.30 -20.63
C ARG A 127 -13.24 -5.74 -20.37
N ALA A 128 -14.14 -5.95 -19.40
CA ALA A 128 -14.57 -7.26 -18.99
C ALA A 128 -14.80 -8.09 -20.26
N ARG A 129 -14.17 -9.27 -20.32
CA ARG A 129 -14.40 -10.30 -21.32
C ARG A 129 -15.90 -10.33 -21.56
N ALA A 130 -16.33 -9.83 -22.73
CA ALA A 130 -17.73 -9.57 -23.00
C ALA A 130 -18.54 -10.79 -22.59
N THR A 131 -19.44 -10.61 -21.62
CA THR A 131 -20.34 -11.65 -21.15
C THR A 131 -21.32 -11.96 -22.27
N THR A 132 -20.89 -12.74 -23.27
CA THR A 132 -21.80 -13.47 -24.16
C THR A 132 -22.41 -14.61 -23.36
N ALA A 133 -23.42 -14.28 -22.55
CA ALA A 133 -24.32 -15.25 -21.96
C ALA A 133 -25.73 -14.63 -21.83
N ALA A 134 -26.36 -14.38 -22.97
CA ALA A 134 -27.80 -14.09 -23.02
C ALA A 134 -28.38 -14.39 -24.41
N THR A 135 -28.46 -15.68 -24.78
CA THR A 135 -29.53 -16.20 -25.64
C THR A 135 -29.66 -17.72 -25.44
N ALA A 136 -30.28 -18.14 -24.34
CA ALA A 136 -30.99 -19.42 -24.30
C ALA A 136 -32.47 -19.09 -24.45
N GLY A 137 -32.97 -19.19 -25.69
CA GLY A 137 -34.39 -19.01 -26.01
C GLY A 137 -35.25 -20.12 -25.39
N PRO A 138 -36.56 -19.89 -25.22
CA PRO A 138 -37.45 -20.84 -24.56
C PRO A 138 -37.72 -22.03 -25.51
N ALA A 139 -37.34 -23.24 -25.10
CA ALA A 139 -37.77 -24.45 -25.78
C ALA A 139 -39.24 -24.73 -25.44
N LEU A 140 -40.13 -24.38 -26.37
CA LEU A 140 -41.52 -24.83 -26.42
C LEU A 140 -41.59 -26.32 -26.82
N ARG A 141 -42.34 -27.09 -26.03
CA ARG A 141 -43.26 -28.22 -26.38
C ARG A 141 -42.89 -29.17 -27.53
N LYS A 142 -42.81 -30.47 -27.24
CA LYS A 142 -43.94 -31.44 -27.27
C LYS A 142 -43.54 -32.74 -26.58
#